data_AF-A0A9X2ALI5-F1
#
_entry.id   AF-A0A9X2ALI5-F1
#
_cell.length_a   1.000
_cell.length_b   1.000
_cell.length_c   1.000
_cell.angle_alpha   90.00
_cell.angle_beta   90.00
_cell.angle_gamma   90.00
#
_symmetry.space_group_name_H-M   'P 1'
#
loop_
_entity.id
_entity.type
_entity.pdbx_description
1 polymer ?
#
loop_
_entity_poly.entity_id
_entity_poly.type
_entity_poly.pdbx_seq_one_letter_code
_entity_poly.pdbx_strand_id
1 'polypeptide(L)'
;MADERLTPLRQALAALDSGALGAQAFSAAARSQTALLDALPARYREVLLNLLDRLESSALFSEESCSFSQKDLLDSLRLWLDKAEAQLQRG
;
A
#
# COMPACT_ATOMS: atom_id res chain seq x y z
N MET A 1 -4.59 15.13 -13.56
CA MET A 1 -4.72 15.55 -12.16
C MET A 1 -4.61 14.30 -11.32
N ALA A 2 -3.93 14.34 -10.17
CA ALA A 2 -3.87 13.19 -9.28
C ALA A 2 -5.27 12.93 -8.71
N ASP A 3 -5.67 11.66 -8.65
CA ASP A 3 -6.97 11.30 -8.07
C ASP A 3 -6.91 11.51 -6.55
N GLU A 4 -7.78 12.39 -6.04
CA GLU A 4 -7.78 12.78 -4.63
C GLU A 4 -7.95 11.57 -3.69
N ARG A 5 -8.65 10.51 -4.16
CA ARG A 5 -8.89 9.27 -3.41
C ARG A 5 -7.60 8.50 -3.11
N LEU A 6 -6.51 8.74 -3.85
CA LEU A 6 -5.20 8.11 -3.61
C LEU A 6 -4.35 8.87 -2.60
N THR A 7 -4.62 10.16 -2.38
CA THR A 7 -3.80 11.04 -1.52
C THR A 7 -3.57 10.45 -0.13
N PRO A 8 -4.61 9.98 0.59
CA PRO A 8 -4.41 9.47 1.95
C PRO A 8 -3.51 8.24 1.99
N LEU A 9 -3.64 7.35 1.00
CA LEU A 9 -2.83 6.13 0.94
C LEU A 9 -1.39 6.42 0.52
N ARG A 10 -1.16 7.40 -0.38
CA ARG A 10 0.18 7.89 -0.73
C ARG A 10 0.89 8.51 0.48
N GLN A 11 0.17 9.31 1.27
CA GLN A 11 0.69 9.88 2.52
C GLN A 11 1.01 8.81 3.56
N ALA A 12 0.12 7.83 3.75
CA ALA A 12 0.36 6.70 4.66
C ALA A 12 1.59 5.89 4.24
N LEU A 13 1.80 5.67 2.94
CA LEU A 13 2.98 4.96 2.43
C LEU A 13 4.27 5.76 2.66
N ALA A 14 4.25 7.07 2.48
CA ALA A 14 5.40 7.93 2.78
C ALA A 14 5.75 7.90 4.27
N ALA A 15 4.73 7.93 5.15
CA ALA A 15 4.93 7.82 6.59
C ALA A 15 5.45 6.43 7.00
N LEU A 16 5.02 5.36 6.32
CA LEU A 16 5.56 4.01 6.53
C LEU A 16 7.04 3.93 6.14
N ASP A 17 7.40 4.46 4.98
CA ASP A 17 8.77 4.49 4.47
C ASP A 17 9.72 5.30 5.36
N SER A 18 9.23 6.40 5.96
CA SER A 18 10.01 7.20 6.92
C SER A 18 10.06 6.60 8.33
N GLY A 19 9.37 5.48 8.59
CA GLY A 19 9.23 4.87 9.90
C GLY A 19 8.30 5.64 10.87
N ALA A 20 7.58 6.67 10.39
CA ALA A 20 6.62 7.42 11.18
C ALA A 20 5.29 6.68 11.36
N LEU A 21 5.02 5.68 10.52
CA LEU A 21 3.86 4.80 10.58
C LEU A 21 4.33 3.34 10.61
N GLY A 22 3.75 2.51 11.48
CA GLY A 22 4.01 1.08 11.50
C GLY A 22 3.25 0.31 10.42
N ALA A 23 3.74 -0.88 10.08
CA ALA A 23 3.13 -1.78 9.09
C ALA A 23 1.63 -2.04 9.35
N GLN A 24 1.25 -2.35 10.59
CA GLN A 24 -0.13 -2.64 10.98
C GLN A 24 -1.03 -1.41 10.81
N ALA A 25 -0.53 -0.22 11.18
CA ALA A 25 -1.28 1.03 11.04
C ALA A 25 -1.47 1.41 9.57
N PHE A 26 -0.45 1.22 8.73
CA PHE A 26 -0.57 1.34 7.27
C PHE A 26 -1.61 0.37 6.70
N SER A 27 -1.52 -0.92 7.05
CA SER A 27 -2.45 -1.94 6.54
C SER A 27 -3.91 -1.66 6.95
N ALA A 28 -4.15 -1.18 8.17
CA ALA A 28 -5.47 -0.72 8.59
C ALA A 28 -5.96 0.48 7.76
N ALA A 29 -5.11 1.49 7.57
CA ALA A 29 -5.42 2.67 6.77
C ALA A 29 -5.66 2.34 5.29
N ALA A 30 -4.97 1.34 4.73
CA ALA A 30 -5.16 0.88 3.37
C ALA A 30 -6.49 0.13 3.19
N ARG A 31 -6.84 -0.76 4.14
CA ARG A 31 -8.10 -1.51 4.12
C ARG A 31 -9.33 -0.61 4.32
N SER A 32 -9.19 0.54 4.97
CA SER A 32 -10.28 1.51 5.17
C SER A 32 -10.56 2.40 3.96
N GLN A 33 -9.73 2.39 2.89
CA GLN A 33 -9.96 3.15 1.66
C GLN A 33 -11.02 2.52 0.76
N THR A 34 -12.23 2.30 1.29
CA THR A 34 -13.32 1.62 0.57
C THR A 34 -13.69 2.36 -0.72
N ALA A 35 -13.84 3.68 -0.67
CA ALA A 35 -14.18 4.49 -1.85
C ALA A 35 -13.14 4.41 -2.99
N LEU A 36 -11.85 4.30 -2.65
CA LEU A 36 -10.79 4.07 -3.63
C LEU A 36 -10.91 2.68 -4.24
N LEU A 37 -11.09 1.67 -3.39
CA LEU A 37 -11.11 0.27 -3.81
C LEU A 37 -12.36 -0.08 -4.62
N ASP A 38 -13.49 0.55 -4.34
CA ASP A 38 -14.73 0.35 -5.07
C ASP A 38 -14.71 1.05 -6.44
N ALA A 39 -13.84 2.06 -6.63
CA ALA A 39 -13.61 2.71 -7.91
C ALA A 39 -12.63 1.95 -8.82
N LEU A 40 -11.96 0.92 -8.31
CA LEU A 40 -11.00 0.10 -9.05
C LEU A 40 -11.59 -1.27 -9.41
N PRO A 41 -11.11 -1.92 -10.49
CA PRO A 41 -11.46 -3.31 -10.77
C PRO A 41 -11.09 -4.24 -9.59
N ALA A 42 -11.93 -5.24 -9.29
CA ALA A 42 -11.81 -6.12 -8.11
C ALA A 42 -10.39 -6.69 -7.86
N ARG A 43 -9.66 -7.04 -8.93
CA ARG A 43 -8.27 -7.50 -8.88
C ARG A 43 -7.31 -6.56 -8.12
N TYR A 44 -7.55 -5.26 -8.10
CA TYR A 44 -6.72 -4.31 -7.36
C TYR A 44 -6.81 -4.53 -5.85
N ARG A 45 -8.01 -4.81 -5.34
CA ARG A 45 -8.24 -5.15 -3.93
C ARG A 45 -7.53 -6.43 -3.56
N GLU A 46 -7.62 -7.47 -4.40
CA GLU A 46 -6.94 -8.75 -4.17
C GLU A 46 -5.42 -8.57 -4.08
N VAL A 47 -4.82 -7.85 -5.04
CA VAL A 47 -3.37 -7.58 -5.03
C VAL A 47 -2.97 -6.75 -3.81
N LEU A 48 -3.74 -5.72 -3.46
CA LEU A 48 -3.45 -4.91 -2.28
C LEU A 48 -3.44 -5.78 -1.01
N LEU A 49 -4.48 -6.59 -0.78
CA LEU A 49 -4.56 -7.44 0.41
C LEU A 49 -3.37 -8.40 0.51
N ASN A 50 -2.95 -9.02 -0.60
CA ASN A 50 -1.76 -9.87 -0.61
C ASN A 50 -0.46 -9.10 -0.25
N LEU A 51 -0.33 -7.85 -0.66
CA LEU A 51 0.81 -7.01 -0.28
C LEU A 51 0.76 -6.65 1.20
N LEU A 52 -0.43 -6.34 1.74
CA LEU A 52 -0.62 -6.02 3.16
C LEU A 52 -0.29 -7.21 4.07
N ASP A 53 -0.73 -8.41 3.70
CA ASP A 53 -0.46 -9.62 4.49
C ASP A 53 1.05 -9.92 4.55
N ARG A 54 1.78 -9.71 3.44
CA ARG A 54 3.24 -9.84 3.39
C ARG A 54 3.93 -8.76 4.22
N LEU A 55 3.44 -7.53 4.17
CA LEU A 55 3.95 -6.42 4.97
C LEU A 55 3.80 -6.71 6.47
N GLU A 56 2.62 -7.12 6.91
CA GLU A 56 2.34 -7.47 8.30
C GLU A 56 3.19 -8.65 8.77
N SER A 57 3.34 -9.69 7.94
CA SER A 57 4.23 -10.81 8.23
C SER A 57 5.69 -10.37 8.36
N SER A 58 6.20 -9.53 7.43
CA SER A 58 7.58 -9.05 7.46
C SER A 58 7.91 -8.22 8.71
N ALA A 59 6.92 -7.52 9.27
CA ALA A 59 7.08 -6.74 10.49
C ALA A 59 7.22 -7.60 11.76
N LEU A 60 6.76 -8.86 11.74
CA LEU A 60 6.83 -9.78 12.89
C LEU A 60 8.18 -10.49 13.04
N PHE A 61 9.02 -10.52 11.98
CA PHE A 61 10.26 -11.31 11.95
C PHE A 61 11.55 -10.46 11.95
N SER A 62 11.50 -9.24 12.52
CA SER A 62 12.57 -8.24 12.40
C SER A 62 13.73 -8.41 13.40
N GLU A 63 14.65 -9.34 13.14
CA GLU A 63 16.02 -9.36 13.72
C GLU A 63 17.06 -9.43 12.58
N GLU A 64 17.39 -8.31 11.94
CA GLU A 64 18.54 -8.13 11.02
C GLU A 64 18.41 -8.63 9.56
N SER A 65 17.52 -9.55 9.19
CA SER A 65 17.50 -10.11 7.80
C SER A 65 16.40 -9.59 6.85
N CYS A 66 15.56 -8.62 7.26
CA CYS A 66 14.39 -8.21 6.47
C CYS A 66 14.50 -6.86 5.75
N SER A 67 15.62 -6.13 5.84
CA SER A 67 15.74 -4.80 5.20
C SER A 67 15.48 -4.84 3.69
N PHE A 68 16.01 -5.86 3.01
CA PHE A 68 15.83 -6.02 1.56
C PHE A 68 14.37 -6.36 1.21
N SER A 69 13.81 -7.37 1.87
CA SER A 69 12.42 -7.79 1.67
C SER A 69 11.40 -6.68 1.99
N GLN A 70 11.68 -5.85 2.99
CA GLN A 70 10.82 -4.72 3.36
C GLN A 70 10.87 -3.63 2.28
N LYS A 71 12.06 -3.30 1.76
CA LYS A 71 12.20 -2.33 0.68
C LYS A 71 11.47 -2.77 -0.60
N ASP A 72 11.60 -4.04 -0.98
CA ASP A 72 10.87 -4.59 -2.14
C ASP A 72 9.35 -4.55 -1.96
N LEU A 73 8.85 -4.74 -0.74
CA LEU A 73 7.43 -4.62 -0.42
C LEU A 73 6.95 -3.16 -0.54
N LEU A 74 7.72 -2.20 -0.03
CA LEU A 74 7.41 -0.77 -0.19
C LEU A 74 7.41 -0.35 -1.67
N ASP A 75 8.37 -0.81 -2.45
CA ASP A 75 8.44 -0.54 -3.89
C ASP A 75 7.27 -1.19 -4.64
N SER A 76 6.81 -2.37 -4.22
CA SER A 76 5.60 -3.01 -4.75
C SER A 76 4.32 -2.24 -4.43
N LEU A 77 4.22 -1.67 -3.22
CA LEU A 77 3.09 -0.82 -2.81
C LEU A 77 3.07 0.50 -3.59
N ARG A 78 4.23 1.11 -3.83
CA ARG A 78 4.36 2.30 -4.70
C ARG A 78 3.88 1.99 -6.12
N LEU A 79 4.34 0.88 -6.69
CA LEU A 79 3.93 0.43 -8.02
C LEU A 79 2.41 0.17 -8.10
N TRP A 80 1.82 -0.40 -7.05
CA TRP A 80 0.37 -0.60 -6.98
C TRP A 80 -0.38 0.74 -7.05
N LEU A 81 0.06 1.75 -6.29
CA LEU A 81 -0.56 3.08 -6.30
C LEU A 81 -0.48 3.75 -7.66
N ASP A 82 0.66 3.64 -8.35
CA ASP A 82 0.84 4.23 -9.67
C ASP A 82 -0.03 3.54 -10.73
N LYS A 83 -0.20 2.22 -10.63
CA LYS A 83 -1.15 1.47 -11.48
C LYS A 83 -2.60 1.83 -11.17
N ALA A 84 -2.94 1.99 -9.89
CA ALA A 84 -4.29 2.40 -9.47
C ALA A 84 -4.62 3.79 -10.02
N GLU A 85 -3.69 4.75 -9.94
CA GLU A 85 -3.85 6.07 -10.54
C GLU A 85 -4.07 6.01 -12.05
N ALA A 86 -3.20 5.29 -12.76
CA ALA A 86 -3.33 5.13 -14.19
C ALA A 86 -4.65 4.45 -14.60
N GLN A 87 -5.18 3.56 -13.76
CA GLN A 87 -6.48 2.91 -13.99
C GLN A 87 -7.65 3.87 -13.78
N LEU A 88 -7.62 4.68 -12.73
CA LEU A 88 -8.67 5.67 -12.44
C LEU A 88 -8.73 6.78 -13.49
N GLN A 89 -7.59 7.10 -14.11
CA GLN A 89 -7.54 8.07 -15.22
C GLN A 89 -8.08 7.52 -16.55
N ARG A 90 -8.20 6.19 -16.67
CA ARG A 90 -8.67 5.52 -17.90
C ARG A 90 -10.16 5.19 -17.87
N GLY A 91 -10.75 5.09 -16.69
CA GLY A 91 -12.18 4.85 -16.49
C GLY A 91 -12.96 6.17 -16.48
#